data_AF-A0A950J6I0-F1
#
_entry.id   AF-A0A950J6I0-F1
#
_cell.length_a   1.000
_cell.length_b   1.000
_cell.length_c   1.000
_cell.angle_alpha   90.00
_cell.angle_beta   90.00
_cell.angle_gamma   90.00
#
_symmetry.space_group_name_H-M   'P 1'
#
loop_
_entity.id
_entity.type
_entity.pdbx_description
1 polymer ?
#
loop_
_entity_poly.entity_id
_entity_poly.type
_entity_poly.pdbx_seq_one_letter_code
_entity_poly.pdbx_strand_id
1 'polypeptide(L)' 'MDHFNVTVTSAQFAQKSLIEQHQMVYAALRPALNDGRVHAVELKTQTLERSAS' A
#
# COMPACT_ATOMS: atom_id res chain seq x y z
N MET A 1 15.31 -9.45 -11.46
CA MET A 1 13.84 -9.34 -11.55
C MET A 1 13.36 -9.29 -10.11
N ASP A 2 13.48 -8.10 -9.55
CA ASP A 2 13.49 -7.89 -8.11
C ASP A 2 12.06 -7.53 -7.71
N HIS A 3 11.36 -8.50 -7.13
CA HIS A 3 10.01 -8.33 -6.64
C HIS A 3 10.09 -7.78 -5.22
N PHE A 4 9.77 -6.49 -5.06
CA PHE A 4 9.71 -5.87 -3.75
C PHE A 4 8.30 -6.05 -3.17
N ASN A 5 8.23 -6.54 -1.94
CA ASN A 5 6.98 -6.65 -1.19
C ASN A 5 6.87 -5.44 -0.26
N VAL A 6 5.88 -4.58 -0.48
CA VAL A 6 5.66 -3.36 0.30
C VAL A 6 4.37 -3.52 1.08
N THR A 7 4.47 -3.45 2.41
CA THR A 7 3.32 -3.51 3.29
C THR A 7 3.07 -2.12 3.87
N VAL A 8 1.87 -1.59 3.64
CA VAL A 8 1.45 -0.27 4.11
C VAL A 8 0.40 -0.46 5.20
N THR A 9 0.74 -0.04 6.41
CA THR A 9 -0.16 -0.10 7.56
C THR A 9 -0.69 1.29 7.89
N SER A 10 -2.02 1.44 7.96
CA SER A 10 -2.63 2.72 8.36
C SER A 10 -3.96 2.53 9.07
N ALA A 11 -4.24 3.38 10.06
CA ALA A 11 -5.54 3.42 10.73
C ALA A 11 -6.67 3.90 9.81
N GLN A 12 -6.34 4.71 8.79
CA GLN A 12 -7.33 5.24 7.84
C GLN A 12 -7.99 4.15 6.99
N PHE A 13 -7.38 2.97 6.86
CA PHE A 13 -7.95 1.85 6.12
C PHE A 13 -9.11 1.16 6.85
N ALA A 14 -9.21 1.30 8.18
CA ALA A 14 -10.22 0.61 8.98
C ALA A 14 -11.66 1.08 8.69
N GLN A 15 -11.81 2.31 8.19
CA GLN A 15 -13.09 2.94 7.86
C GLN A 15 -13.35 3.03 6.34
N LYS A 16 -12.56 2.32 5.53
CA LYS A 16 -12.54 2.47 4.07
C LYS A 16 -12.76 1.14 3.35
N SER A 17 -13.49 1.18 2.24
CA SER A 17 -13.68 0.00 1.39
C SER A 17 -12.39 -0.39 0.68
N LEU A 18 -12.25 -1.65 0.25
CA LEU A 18 -11.08 -2.16 -0.49
C LEU A 18 -10.67 -1.24 -1.67
N ILE A 19 -11.64 -0.74 -2.43
CA ILE A 19 -11.39 0.18 -3.55
C ILE A 19 -10.80 1.52 -3.07
N GLU A 20 -11.33 2.09 -1.99
CA GLU A 20 -10.82 3.34 -1.42
C GLU A 20 -9.43 3.17 -0.81
N GLN A 21 -9.18 2.02 -0.16
CA GLN A 21 -7.85 1.67 0.33
C GLN A 21 -6.85 1.61 -0.83
N HIS A 22 -7.21 0.90 -1.91
CA HIS A 22 -6.39 0.84 -3.11
C HIS A 22 -6.14 2.24 -3.70
N GLN A 23 -7.16 3.08 -3.86
CA GLN A 23 -6.99 4.45 -4.38
C GLN A 23 -6.08 5.30 -3.50
N MET A 24 -6.27 5.26 -2.18
CA MET A 24 -5.47 6.03 -1.23
C MET A 24 -4.00 5.60 -1.27
N VAL A 25 -3.75 4.30 -1.35
CA VAL A 25 -2.39 3.77 -1.40
C VAL A 25 -1.75 3.97 -2.76
N TYR A 26 -2.51 3.87 -3.86
CA TYR A 26 -2.01 4.24 -5.19
C TYR A 26 -1.66 5.74 -5.27
N ALA A 27 -2.45 6.61 -4.64
CA ALA A 27 -2.15 8.04 -4.57
C ALA A 27 -0.84 8.31 -3.79
N ALA A 28 -0.60 7.59 -2.69
CA ALA A 28 0.64 7.65 -1.93
C ALA A 28 1.83 6.99 -2.66
N LEU A 29 1.59 5.94 -3.44
CA LEU A 29 2.62 5.24 -4.20
C LEU A 29 2.98 5.92 -5.53
N ARG A 30 2.10 6.72 -6.14
CA ARG A 30 2.39 7.48 -7.37
C ARG A 30 3.78 8.15 -7.39
N PRO A 31 4.19 8.92 -6.36
CA PRO A 31 5.53 9.50 -6.32
C PRO A 31 6.65 8.44 -6.22
N ALA A 32 6.43 7.34 -5.49
CA ALA A 32 7.39 6.25 -5.35
C ALA A 32 7.49 5.35 -6.61
N LEU A 33 6.41 5.24 -7.38
CA LEU A 33 6.36 4.54 -8.66
C LEU A 33 7.05 5.36 -9.77
N ASN A 34 6.89 6.68 -9.73
CA ASN A 34 7.53 7.61 -10.69
C ASN A 34 9.06 7.63 -10.57
N ASP A 35 9.57 7.21 -9.42
CA ASP A 35 11.00 7.09 -9.15
C ASP A 35 11.65 5.87 -9.85
N GLY A 36 10.84 5.01 -10.50
CA GLY A 36 11.31 4.07 -11.54
C GLY A 36 12.13 2.88 -11.04
N ARG A 37 12.45 2.81 -9.74
CA ARG A 37 13.16 1.70 -9.11
C ARG A 37 12.31 0.43 -8.94
N VAL A 38 11.01 0.52 -9.19
CA VAL A 38 10.03 -0.53 -8.92
C VAL A 38 9.28 -0.92 -10.19
N HIS A 39 9.58 -2.09 -10.74
CA HIS A 39 8.91 -2.63 -11.94
C HIS A 39 7.61 -3.37 -11.62
N ALA A 40 7.55 -4.03 -10.46
CA ALA A 40 6.34 -4.65 -9.91
C ALA A 40 6.52 -4.81 -8.39
N VAL A 41 5.74 -4.06 -7.60
CA VAL A 41 5.64 -4.27 -6.15
C VAL A 41 4.34 -4.95 -5.84
N GLU A 42 4.40 -6.01 -5.04
CA GLU A 42 3.22 -6.49 -4.34
C GLU A 42 2.94 -5.56 -3.18
N LEU A 43 1.84 -4.84 -3.29
CA LEU A 43 1.37 -3.90 -2.29
C LEU A 43 0.36 -4.61 -1.38
N LYS A 44 0.69 -4.76 -0.10
CA LYS A 44 -0.27 -5.19 0.92
C LYS A 44 -0.73 -4.01 1.75
N THR A 45 -2.04 -3.78 1.78
CA THR A 45 -2.65 -2.77 2.64
C THR A 45 -3.19 -3.45 3.90
N GLN A 46 -2.72 -3.00 5.07
CA GLN A 46 -3.16 -3.52 6.37
C GLN A 46 -3.73 -2.41 7.26
N THR A 47 -4.84 -2.68 7.92
CA THR A 47 -5.35 -1.79 8.95
C THR A 47 -4.43 -1.83 10.18
N LEU A 48 -4.28 -0.71 10.88
CA LEU A 48 -3.49 -0.64 12.11
C LEU A 48 -3.96 -1.68 13.14
N GLU A 49 -5.27 -1.93 13.21
CA GLU A 49 -5.86 -2.94 14.10
C GLU A 49 -5.47 -4.39 13.75
N ARG A 50 -5.14 -4.70 12.50
CA ARG A 50 -4.72 -6.06 12.08
C ARG A 50 -3.22 -6.34 12.23
N SER A 51 -2.42 -5.32 12.51
CA SER A 51 -0.96 -5.43 12.59
C SER A 51 -0.43 -5.49 14.02
N ALA A 52 -1.27 -5.20 15.01
CA ALA A 52 -1.00 -5.44 16.42
C ALA A 52 -1.51 -6.85 16.79
N SER A 53 -0.64 -7.85 16.66
CA SER A 53 -0.76 -9.17 17.30
C SER A 53 0.52 -9.49 18.04
#